data_AF-A0A930T3P9-F1
#
_entry.id   AF-A0A930T3P9-F1
#
_cell.length_a   1.000
_cell.length_b   1.000
_cell.length_c   1.000
_cell.angle_alpha   90.00
_cell.angle_beta   90.00
_cell.angle_gamma   90.00
#
_symmetry.space_group_name_H-M   'P 1'
#
loop_
_entity.id
_entity.type
_entity.pdbx_description
1 polymer ?
#
loop_
_entity_poly.entity_id
_entity_poly.type
_entity_poly.pdbx_seq_one_letter_code
_entity_poly.pdbx_strand_id
1 'polypeptide(L)'
;MFFKQDQFFIKSILKLCVWIILFISGINSFSLINHFLKSWQYFHDPIDIYLVLGGSITREIYVSKIRKNHPQIPIIISQGSQEPCILLIFDKEKVSIDNVWLEKCANSTFDNFFFSISLLKKWQKKHVFVITSDTHFPRAKLMAKIALLSQGFAVTVEGIPEFDGIPANHENIVKTILDVIRTVAWAWLGQFVNPVCNNIIPLSDVDLQQWYVDGFACESRANLQLKD
;
A
#
# COMPACT_ATOMS: atom_id res chain seq x y z
N MET A 1 36.34 13.48 -44.27
CA MET A 1 35.03 14.13 -44.41
C MET A 1 33.92 13.32 -43.72
N PHE A 2 33.89 11.98 -43.89
CA PHE A 2 32.97 11.06 -43.19
C PHE A 2 32.86 11.26 -41.66
N PHE A 3 33.97 11.30 -40.92
CA PHE A 3 33.96 11.48 -39.46
C PHE A 3 33.25 12.76 -38.94
N LYS A 4 33.23 13.86 -39.71
CA LYS A 4 32.56 15.11 -39.29
C LYS A 4 31.04 15.03 -39.45
N GLN A 5 30.58 14.30 -40.47
CA GLN A 5 29.15 14.12 -40.75
C GLN A 5 28.51 13.19 -39.71
N ASP A 6 29.23 12.13 -39.31
CA ASP A 6 28.81 11.24 -38.22
C ASP A 6 28.76 11.97 -36.87
N GLN A 7 29.75 12.82 -36.55
CA GLN A 7 29.72 13.64 -35.33
C GLN A 7 28.57 14.65 -35.30
N PHE A 8 28.23 15.25 -36.45
CA PHE A 8 27.10 16.18 -36.54
C PHE A 8 25.77 15.44 -36.33
N PHE A 9 25.61 14.28 -36.95
CA PHE A 9 24.42 13.43 -36.81
C PHE A 9 24.24 12.96 -35.36
N ILE A 10 25.30 12.49 -34.71
CA ILE A 10 25.29 12.09 -33.28
C ILE A 10 24.88 13.26 -32.38
N LYS A 11 25.44 14.46 -32.59
CA LYS A 11 25.06 15.66 -31.82
C LYS A 11 23.60 16.06 -32.03
N SER A 12 23.07 15.89 -33.23
CA SER A 12 21.66 16.17 -33.53
C SER A 12 20.72 15.19 -32.82
N ILE A 13 21.05 13.89 -32.85
CA ILE A 13 20.33 12.86 -32.09
C ILE A 13 20.38 13.14 -30.59
N LEU A 14 21.56 13.45 -30.04
CA LEU A 14 21.71 13.75 -28.61
C LEU A 14 20.83 14.94 -28.20
N LYS A 15 20.81 16.01 -28.99
CA LYS A 15 19.93 17.17 -28.74
C LYS A 15 18.46 16.77 -28.78
N LEU A 16 18.04 15.95 -29.75
CA LEU A 16 16.66 15.46 -29.83
C LEU A 16 16.29 14.62 -28.60
N CYS A 17 17.15 13.69 -28.18
CA CYS A 17 16.96 12.92 -26.95
C CYS A 17 16.82 13.82 -25.72
N VAL A 18 17.65 14.86 -25.59
CA VAL A 18 17.54 15.83 -24.50
C VAL A 18 16.19 16.55 -24.52
N TRP A 19 15.73 17.01 -25.68
CA TRP A 19 14.41 17.65 -25.80
C TRP A 19 13.25 16.70 -25.44
N ILE A 20 13.32 15.44 -25.87
CA ILE A 20 12.32 14.42 -25.51
C ILE A 20 12.30 14.19 -23.99
N ILE A 21 13.47 14.06 -23.36
CA ILE A 21 13.58 13.88 -21.90
C ILE A 21 13.01 15.09 -21.16
N LEU A 22 13.32 16.31 -21.60
CA LEU A 22 12.78 17.53 -21.00
C LEU A 22 11.25 17.59 -21.14
N PHE A 23 10.73 17.21 -22.30
CA PHE A 23 9.29 17.19 -22.55
C PHE A 23 8.55 16.17 -21.66
N ILE A 24 9.06 14.93 -21.59
CA ILE A 24 8.52 13.89 -20.70
C ILE A 24 8.59 14.34 -19.25
N SER A 25 9.71 14.96 -18.83
CA SER A 25 9.87 15.50 -17.48
C SER A 25 8.87 16.62 -17.17
N GLY A 26 8.58 17.49 -18.14
CA GLY A 26 7.55 18.52 -18.03
C GLY A 26 6.15 17.93 -17.81
N ILE A 27 5.77 16.91 -18.60
CA ILE A 27 4.48 16.21 -18.43
C ILE A 27 4.38 15.55 -17.05
N ASN A 28 5.43 14.85 -16.62
CA ASN A 28 5.47 14.22 -15.29
C ASN A 28 5.32 15.24 -14.17
N SER A 29 6.06 16.35 -14.26
CA SER A 29 6.02 17.41 -13.25
C SER A 29 4.62 18.02 -13.16
N PHE A 30 3.97 18.27 -14.30
CA PHE A 30 2.60 18.75 -14.33
C PHE A 30 1.61 17.74 -13.72
N SER A 31 1.75 16.44 -14.03
CA SER A 31 0.94 15.37 -13.44
C SER A 31 1.07 15.32 -11.92
N LEU A 32 2.31 15.37 -11.41
CA LEU A 32 2.59 15.36 -9.97
C LEU A 32 1.99 16.58 -9.26
N ILE A 33 2.07 17.77 -9.87
CA ILE A 33 1.44 18.98 -9.32
C ILE A 33 -0.08 18.78 -9.23
N ASN A 34 -0.70 18.26 -10.29
CA ASN A 34 -2.14 18.00 -10.30
C ASN A 34 -2.55 16.96 -9.24
N HIS A 35 -1.79 15.88 -9.08
CA HIS A 35 -2.03 14.89 -8.02
C HIS A 35 -1.86 15.49 -6.62
N PHE A 36 -0.86 16.34 -6.41
CA PHE A 36 -0.69 17.01 -5.14
C PHE A 36 -1.89 17.93 -4.82
N LEU A 37 -2.38 18.70 -5.81
CA LEU A 37 -3.56 19.54 -5.65
C LEU A 37 -4.83 18.72 -5.35
N LYS A 38 -5.04 17.59 -6.04
CA LYS A 38 -6.15 16.66 -5.74
C LYS A 38 -6.05 16.10 -4.32
N SER A 39 -4.86 15.66 -3.93
CA SER A 39 -4.61 15.11 -2.59
C SER A 39 -4.91 16.15 -1.51
N TRP A 40 -4.54 17.41 -1.74
CA TRP A 40 -4.84 18.52 -0.85
C TRP A 40 -6.35 18.76 -0.73
N GLN A 41 -7.07 18.76 -1.87
CA GLN A 41 -8.51 18.91 -1.88
C GLN A 41 -9.22 17.78 -1.10
N TYR A 42 -8.81 16.53 -1.32
CA TYR A 42 -9.42 15.36 -0.67
C TYR A 42 -9.06 15.22 0.81
N PHE A 43 -8.08 15.97 1.32
CA PHE A 43 -7.65 15.84 2.72
C PHE A 43 -8.75 16.25 3.72
N HIS A 44 -9.69 17.10 3.29
CA HIS A 44 -10.86 17.49 4.09
C HIS A 44 -12.07 16.58 3.91
N ASP A 45 -12.04 15.70 2.91
CA ASP A 45 -13.11 14.72 2.71
C ASP A 45 -13.03 13.63 3.80
N PRO A 46 -14.15 12.97 4.15
CA PRO A 46 -14.11 11.83 5.04
C PRO A 46 -13.22 10.70 4.50
N ILE A 47 -12.60 9.94 5.40
CA ILE A 47 -11.91 8.70 5.05
C ILE A 47 -12.91 7.78 4.33
N ASP A 48 -12.51 7.27 3.16
CA ASP A 48 -13.37 6.43 2.32
C ASP A 48 -12.81 5.02 2.09
N ILE A 49 -11.65 4.71 2.69
CA ILE A 49 -11.04 3.37 2.75
C ILE A 49 -9.97 3.26 3.85
N TYR A 50 -9.88 2.08 4.47
CA TYR A 50 -8.76 1.68 5.32
C TYR A 50 -7.79 0.80 4.55
N LEU A 51 -6.49 1.10 4.64
CA LEU A 51 -5.40 0.27 4.11
C LEU A 51 -4.53 -0.22 5.27
N VAL A 52 -4.59 -1.52 5.55
CA VAL A 52 -3.79 -2.17 6.60
C VAL A 52 -2.55 -2.78 5.98
N LEU A 53 -1.37 -2.34 6.43
CA LEU A 53 -0.10 -2.91 5.99
C LEU A 53 0.20 -4.20 6.75
N GLY A 54 0.66 -5.22 6.03
CA GLY A 54 1.04 -6.51 6.60
C GLY A 54 2.16 -6.44 7.65
N GLY A 55 2.27 -7.50 8.44
CA GLY A 55 3.24 -7.67 9.52
C GLY A 55 2.58 -8.37 10.70
N SER A 56 2.35 -7.66 11.81
CA SER A 56 1.74 -8.22 13.02
C SER A 56 0.22 -8.21 12.96
N ILE A 57 -0.39 -9.25 13.52
CA ILE A 57 -1.83 -9.43 13.66
C ILE A 57 -2.54 -8.30 14.42
N THR A 58 -1.79 -7.53 15.23
CA THR A 58 -2.30 -6.40 16.02
C THR A 58 -3.04 -5.37 15.15
N ARG A 59 -2.58 -5.14 13.92
CA ARG A 59 -3.18 -4.15 13.01
C ARG A 59 -4.52 -4.62 12.46
N GLU A 60 -4.67 -5.93 12.24
CA GLU A 60 -5.92 -6.54 11.81
C GLU A 60 -6.96 -6.54 12.95
N ILE A 61 -6.51 -6.76 14.20
CA ILE A 61 -7.36 -6.57 15.40
C ILE A 61 -7.79 -5.11 15.56
N TYR A 62 -6.89 -4.16 15.28
CA TYR A 62 -7.23 -2.74 15.35
C TYR A 62 -8.28 -2.35 14.31
N VAL A 63 -8.10 -2.75 13.05
CA VAL A 63 -9.06 -2.40 12.00
C VAL A 63 -10.42 -3.07 12.21
N SER A 64 -10.48 -4.30 12.74
CA SER A 64 -11.75 -4.97 13.04
C SER A 64 -12.52 -4.27 14.17
N LYS A 65 -11.84 -3.63 15.12
CA LYS A 65 -12.48 -2.77 16.13
C LYS A 65 -13.01 -1.48 15.53
N ILE A 66 -12.26 -0.84 14.63
CA ILE A 66 -12.74 0.34 13.88
C ILE A 66 -14.00 0.01 13.07
N ARG A 67 -14.03 -1.17 12.45
CA ARG A 67 -15.14 -1.64 11.61
C ARG A 67 -16.50 -1.59 12.32
N LYS A 68 -16.54 -1.75 13.65
CA LYS A 68 -17.78 -1.62 14.45
C LYS A 68 -18.47 -0.26 14.25
N ASN A 69 -17.69 0.80 14.15
CA ASN A 69 -18.17 2.17 14.02
C ASN A 69 -18.31 2.61 12.56
N HIS A 70 -17.62 1.93 11.63
CA HIS A 70 -17.58 2.26 10.22
C HIS A 70 -17.83 1.03 9.32
N PRO A 71 -18.99 0.36 9.44
CA PRO A 71 -19.29 -0.90 8.75
C PRO A 71 -19.41 -0.79 7.23
N GLN A 72 -19.46 0.42 6.68
CA GLN A 72 -19.57 0.68 5.24
C GLN A 72 -18.24 1.03 4.57
N ILE A 73 -17.22 1.42 5.36
CA ILE A 73 -15.92 1.82 4.80
C ILE A 73 -15.16 0.54 4.43
N PRO A 74 -14.75 0.36 3.16
CA PRO A 74 -14.00 -0.81 2.73
C PRO A 74 -12.63 -0.88 3.43
N ILE A 75 -12.12 -2.09 3.54
CA ILE A 75 -10.81 -2.39 4.14
C ILE A 75 -10.01 -3.19 3.13
N ILE A 76 -8.78 -2.76 2.85
CA ILE A 76 -7.76 -3.58 2.18
C ILE A 76 -6.76 -4.01 3.24
N ILE A 77 -6.53 -5.30 3.38
CA ILE A 77 -5.42 -5.87 4.17
C ILE A 77 -4.38 -6.36 3.17
N SER A 78 -3.26 -5.65 3.09
CA SER A 78 -2.17 -5.93 2.15
C SER A 78 -1.16 -6.87 2.79
N GLN A 79 -1.00 -8.04 2.16
CA GLN A 79 -0.37 -9.26 2.63
C GLN A 79 -1.03 -9.86 3.90
N GLY A 80 -0.98 -9.11 5.00
CA GLY A 80 -1.57 -9.44 6.30
C GLY A 80 -1.13 -10.79 6.90
N SER A 81 -1.83 -11.19 7.96
CA SER A 81 -1.80 -12.56 8.49
C SER A 81 -2.36 -13.60 7.50
N GLN A 82 -2.26 -14.87 7.86
CA GLN A 82 -2.96 -15.94 7.14
C GLN A 82 -4.47 -15.65 7.09
N GLU A 83 -5.10 -15.98 5.96
CA GLU A 83 -6.51 -15.73 5.67
C GLU A 83 -7.47 -16.19 6.78
N PRO A 84 -7.38 -17.42 7.33
CA PRO A 84 -8.27 -17.87 8.39
C PRO A 84 -8.09 -17.06 9.68
N CYS A 85 -6.87 -16.59 9.97
CA CYS A 85 -6.62 -15.75 11.14
C CYS A 85 -7.34 -14.41 11.04
N ILE A 86 -7.31 -13.79 9.85
CA ILE A 86 -8.00 -12.53 9.62
C ILE A 86 -9.52 -12.74 9.74
N LEU A 87 -10.05 -13.80 9.14
CA LEU A 87 -11.48 -14.13 9.23
C LEU A 87 -11.93 -14.32 10.68
N LEU A 88 -11.17 -15.09 11.45
CA LEU A 88 -11.46 -15.35 12.87
C LEU A 88 -11.38 -14.10 13.75
N ILE A 89 -10.53 -13.12 13.42
CA ILE A 89 -10.50 -11.81 14.12
C ILE A 89 -11.81 -11.07 13.90
N PHE A 90 -12.29 -11.00 12.65
CA PHE A 90 -13.54 -10.30 12.34
C PHE A 90 -14.75 -11.01 12.95
N ASP A 91 -14.77 -12.35 12.94
CA ASP A 91 -15.80 -13.16 13.60
C ASP A 91 -15.83 -12.94 15.11
N LYS A 92 -14.64 -12.98 15.76
CA LYS A 92 -14.50 -12.70 17.19
C LYS A 92 -15.03 -11.33 17.58
N GLU A 93 -14.77 -10.31 16.77
CA GLU A 93 -15.28 -8.95 17.00
C GLU A 93 -16.74 -8.77 16.59
N LYS A 94 -17.38 -9.80 15.99
CA LYS A 94 -18.76 -9.82 15.51
C LYS A 94 -19.07 -8.67 14.54
N VAL A 95 -18.16 -8.42 13.61
CA VAL A 95 -18.27 -7.36 12.61
C VAL A 95 -18.44 -7.93 11.21
N SER A 96 -19.13 -7.18 10.35
CA SER A 96 -19.29 -7.55 8.94
C SER A 96 -17.93 -7.62 8.24
N ILE A 97 -17.74 -8.70 7.48
CA ILE A 97 -16.60 -8.96 6.59
C ILE A 97 -16.85 -8.44 5.16
N ASP A 98 -17.99 -7.82 4.91
CA ASP A 98 -18.34 -7.29 3.58
C ASP A 98 -17.36 -6.18 3.18
N ASN A 99 -16.92 -6.14 1.93
CA ASN A 99 -15.93 -5.15 1.48
C ASN A 99 -14.61 -5.15 2.29
N VAL A 100 -14.26 -6.28 2.91
CA VAL A 100 -12.92 -6.54 3.44
C VAL A 100 -12.19 -7.40 2.41
N TRP A 101 -11.05 -6.91 1.94
CA TRP A 101 -10.31 -7.51 0.83
C TRP A 101 -8.88 -7.80 1.23
N LEU A 102 -8.40 -8.99 0.88
CA LEU A 102 -7.04 -9.44 1.12
C LEU A 102 -6.25 -9.28 -0.19
N GLU A 103 -5.27 -8.38 -0.19
CA GLU A 103 -4.33 -8.22 -1.30
C GLU A 103 -3.10 -9.07 -0.99
N LYS A 104 -2.76 -10.06 -1.84
CA LYS A 104 -1.78 -11.11 -1.52
C LYS A 104 -0.52 -11.10 -2.41
N CYS A 105 -0.26 -10.01 -3.14
CA CYS A 105 0.89 -9.88 -4.03
C CYS A 105 2.10 -9.22 -3.35
N ALA A 106 1.89 -8.51 -2.24
CA ALA A 106 2.94 -7.72 -1.61
C ALA A 106 3.96 -8.55 -0.80
N ASN A 107 5.25 -8.29 -1.03
CA ASN A 107 6.36 -8.93 -0.32
C ASN A 107 7.23 -7.93 0.47
N SER A 108 6.91 -6.64 0.40
CA SER A 108 7.64 -5.57 1.06
C SER A 108 6.73 -4.37 1.33
N THR A 109 7.18 -3.45 2.20
CA THR A 109 6.44 -2.20 2.46
C THR A 109 6.19 -1.39 1.18
N PHE A 110 7.11 -1.44 0.22
CA PHE A 110 6.91 -0.83 -1.09
C PHE A 110 5.78 -1.52 -1.86
N ASP A 111 5.79 -2.87 -1.89
CA ASP A 111 4.80 -3.63 -2.66
C ASP A 111 3.40 -3.42 -2.10
N ASN A 112 3.26 -3.25 -0.78
CA ASN A 112 1.97 -2.94 -0.15
C ASN A 112 1.32 -1.71 -0.81
N PHE A 113 2.09 -0.64 -1.02
CA PHE A 113 1.59 0.56 -1.70
C PHE A 113 1.46 0.35 -3.20
N PHE A 114 2.47 -0.27 -3.82
CA PHE A 114 2.54 -0.52 -5.26
C PHE A 114 1.28 -1.22 -5.78
N PHE A 115 0.83 -2.28 -5.12
CA PHE A 115 -0.37 -3.03 -5.50
C PHE A 115 -1.67 -2.35 -5.03
N SER A 116 -1.67 -1.77 -3.82
CA SER A 116 -2.87 -1.11 -3.28
C SER A 116 -3.27 0.14 -4.07
N ILE A 117 -2.33 0.92 -4.61
CA ILE A 117 -2.62 2.12 -5.43
C ILE A 117 -3.53 1.79 -6.61
N SER A 118 -3.29 0.65 -7.27
CA SER A 118 -4.09 0.21 -8.42
C SER A 118 -5.53 -0.09 -8.01
N LEU A 119 -5.71 -0.73 -6.86
CA LEU A 119 -7.03 -1.01 -6.28
C LEU A 119 -7.76 0.27 -5.88
N LEU A 120 -7.06 1.18 -5.22
CA LEU A 120 -7.59 2.47 -4.81
C LEU A 120 -8.09 3.28 -6.00
N LYS A 121 -7.34 3.30 -7.11
CA LYS A 121 -7.77 3.94 -8.38
C LYS A 121 -8.98 3.25 -8.98
N LYS A 122 -8.95 1.91 -9.08
CA LYS A 122 -10.05 1.11 -9.63
C LYS A 122 -11.36 1.33 -8.86
N TRP A 123 -11.28 1.47 -7.54
CA TRP A 123 -12.42 1.72 -6.65
C TRP A 123 -12.71 3.20 -6.42
N GLN A 124 -12.02 4.10 -7.13
CA GLN A 124 -12.22 5.55 -7.08
C GLN A 124 -12.14 6.14 -5.67
N LYS A 125 -11.24 5.59 -4.84
CA LYS A 125 -10.99 6.07 -3.48
C LYS A 125 -10.15 7.33 -3.48
N LYS A 126 -10.33 8.16 -2.46
CA LYS A 126 -9.76 9.51 -2.42
C LYS A 126 -8.99 9.78 -1.14
N HIS A 127 -9.48 9.31 0.01
CA HIS A 127 -8.86 9.56 1.30
C HIS A 127 -8.60 8.24 2.03
N VAL A 128 -7.32 7.85 1.99
CA VAL A 128 -6.83 6.58 2.51
C VAL A 128 -6.37 6.75 3.95
N PHE A 129 -6.89 5.92 4.83
CA PHE A 129 -6.38 5.77 6.18
C PHE A 129 -5.46 4.56 6.26
N VAL A 130 -4.16 4.81 6.38
CA VAL A 130 -3.12 3.79 6.40
C VAL A 130 -2.82 3.37 7.84
N ILE A 131 -2.96 2.08 8.11
CA ILE A 131 -2.68 1.46 9.41
C ILE A 131 -1.36 0.68 9.30
N THR A 132 -0.39 1.05 10.12
CA THR A 132 0.93 0.38 10.25
C THR A 132 1.30 0.22 11.73
N SER A 133 2.47 -0.32 12.06
CA SER A 133 2.95 -0.33 13.45
C SER A 133 3.69 0.95 13.80
N ASP A 134 3.72 1.28 15.07
CA ASP A 134 4.59 2.30 15.64
C ASP A 134 6.09 2.01 15.41
N THR A 135 6.51 0.75 15.50
CA THR A 135 7.90 0.29 15.31
C THR A 135 8.45 0.50 13.89
N HIS A 136 7.57 0.51 12.88
CA HIS A 136 7.92 0.78 11.48
C HIS A 136 7.31 2.09 10.97
N PHE A 137 6.80 2.92 11.89
CA PHE A 137 6.02 4.11 11.55
C PHE A 137 6.81 5.14 10.75
N PRO A 138 8.08 5.50 11.09
CA PRO A 138 8.81 6.50 10.32
C PRO A 138 8.95 6.13 8.84
N ARG A 139 9.44 4.92 8.54
CA ARG A 139 9.57 4.44 7.15
C ARG A 139 8.22 4.33 6.46
N ALA A 140 7.26 3.62 7.07
CA ALA A 140 5.96 3.38 6.44
C ALA A 140 5.18 4.67 6.20
N LYS A 141 5.23 5.63 7.12
CA LYS A 141 4.61 6.95 6.98
C LYS A 141 5.23 7.75 5.84
N LEU A 142 6.56 7.76 5.72
CA LEU A 142 7.24 8.46 4.65
C LEU A 142 6.89 7.84 3.29
N MET A 143 6.96 6.51 3.19
CA MET A 143 6.61 5.78 1.97
C MET A 143 5.14 5.97 1.60
N ALA A 144 4.21 5.89 2.56
CA ALA A 144 2.79 6.14 2.34
C ALA A 144 2.55 7.52 1.75
N LYS A 145 3.14 8.57 2.34
CA LYS A 145 3.01 9.94 1.84
C LYS A 145 3.54 10.07 0.42
N ILE A 146 4.75 9.58 0.14
CA ILE A 146 5.34 9.68 -1.21
C ILE A 146 4.47 8.90 -2.22
N ALA A 147 4.14 7.64 -1.92
CA ALA A 147 3.46 6.75 -2.84
C ALA A 147 2.02 7.20 -3.14
N LEU A 148 1.25 7.61 -2.13
CA LEU A 148 -0.16 7.94 -2.29
C LEU A 148 -0.39 9.39 -2.72
N LEU A 149 0.35 10.38 -2.17
CA LEU A 149 0.19 11.78 -2.58
C LEU A 149 0.63 12.00 -4.03
N SER A 150 1.70 11.32 -4.48
CA SER A 150 2.13 11.38 -5.89
C SER A 150 1.11 10.79 -6.86
N GLN A 151 0.12 10.07 -6.35
CA GLN A 151 -0.93 9.41 -7.13
C GLN A 151 -2.31 10.05 -6.93
N GLY A 152 -2.40 11.14 -6.17
CA GLY A 152 -3.62 11.95 -6.06
C GLY A 152 -4.53 11.60 -4.89
N PHE A 153 -4.07 10.79 -3.93
CA PHE A 153 -4.85 10.42 -2.75
C PHE A 153 -4.51 11.32 -1.55
N ALA A 154 -5.53 11.73 -0.80
CA ALA A 154 -5.34 12.18 0.57
C ALA A 154 -4.94 11.00 1.46
N VAL A 155 -4.09 11.27 2.46
CA VAL A 155 -3.49 10.23 3.29
C VAL A 155 -3.49 10.65 4.75
N THR A 156 -4.09 9.80 5.57
CA THR A 156 -3.90 9.79 7.03
C THR A 156 -3.14 8.52 7.39
N VAL A 157 -2.12 8.60 8.23
CA VAL A 157 -1.30 7.44 8.63
C VAL A 157 -1.27 7.32 10.14
N GLU A 158 -1.61 6.15 10.64
CA GLU A 158 -1.58 5.82 12.07
C GLU A 158 -0.67 4.63 12.34
N GLY A 159 0.17 4.77 13.37
CA GLY A 159 1.05 3.71 13.87
C GLY A 159 0.42 3.10 15.12
N ILE A 160 0.10 1.81 15.07
CA ILE A 160 -0.50 1.09 16.17
C ILE A 160 0.60 0.50 17.05
N PRO A 161 0.51 0.65 18.39
CA PRO A 161 1.44 0.04 19.31
C PRO A 161 1.51 -1.47 19.14
N GLU A 162 2.71 -2.00 19.02
CA GLU A 162 2.94 -3.44 19.06
C GLU A 162 3.09 -3.90 20.51
N PHE A 163 2.26 -4.86 20.92
CA PHE A 163 2.36 -5.45 22.25
C PHE A 163 3.62 -6.32 22.35
N ASP A 164 4.35 -6.18 23.45
CA ASP A 164 5.53 -6.96 23.82
C ASP A 164 6.81 -6.72 22.99
N GLY A 165 6.88 -5.61 22.24
CA GLY A 165 8.10 -5.23 21.50
C GLY A 165 8.38 -6.08 20.26
N ILE A 166 7.39 -6.83 19.77
CA ILE A 166 7.47 -7.67 18.58
C ILE A 166 6.52 -7.10 17.52
N PRO A 167 7.00 -6.75 16.30
CA PRO A 167 8.17 -7.28 15.64
C PRO A 167 9.46 -6.69 16.19
N ALA A 168 10.35 -7.55 16.67
CA ALA A 168 11.67 -7.18 17.21
C ALA A 168 12.65 -6.76 16.09
N ASN A 169 12.12 -6.26 14.97
CA ASN A 169 12.88 -5.80 13.84
C ASN A 169 13.01 -4.28 13.96
N HIS A 170 14.14 -3.82 14.48
CA HIS A 170 14.51 -2.42 14.39
C HIS A 170 14.62 -1.98 12.92
N GLU A 171 14.28 -0.73 12.63
CA GLU A 171 14.43 -0.18 11.29
C GLU A 171 15.90 -0.21 10.86
N ASN A 172 16.20 -0.99 9.82
CA ASN A 172 17.49 -0.98 9.18
C ASN A 172 17.58 0.25 8.26
N ILE A 173 18.46 1.21 8.60
CA ILE A 173 18.62 2.48 7.89
C ILE A 173 18.92 2.27 6.40
N VAL A 174 19.81 1.33 6.06
CA VAL A 174 20.18 1.06 4.65
C VAL A 174 18.96 0.56 3.88
N LYS A 175 18.22 -0.40 4.46
CA LYS A 175 16.96 -0.89 3.86
C LYS A 175 15.94 0.24 3.72
N THR A 176 15.80 1.10 4.74
CA THR A 176 14.90 2.25 4.71
C THR A 176 15.25 3.21 3.58
N ILE A 177 16.52 3.55 3.39
CA ILE A 177 16.97 4.43 2.30
C ILE A 177 16.65 3.80 0.94
N LEU A 178 16.98 2.52 0.74
CA LEU A 178 16.69 1.82 -0.52
C LEU A 178 15.18 1.77 -0.81
N ASP A 179 14.37 1.50 0.21
CA ASP A 179 12.90 1.49 0.11
C ASP A 179 12.36 2.87 -0.27
N VAL A 180 12.88 3.95 0.33
CA VAL A 180 12.47 5.32 0.02
C VAL A 180 12.89 5.73 -1.39
N ILE A 181 14.14 5.46 -1.80
CA ILE A 181 14.62 5.73 -3.17
C ILE A 181 13.74 5.01 -4.20
N ARG A 182 13.46 3.73 -3.96
CA ARG A 182 12.56 2.93 -4.81
C ARG A 182 11.15 3.55 -4.88
N THR A 183 10.64 4.06 -3.76
CA THR A 183 9.34 4.72 -3.69
C THR A 183 9.32 6.06 -4.44
N VAL A 184 10.37 6.87 -4.34
CA VAL A 184 10.51 8.14 -5.07
C VAL A 184 10.64 7.90 -6.57
N ALA A 185 11.45 6.92 -6.98
CA ALA A 185 11.57 6.53 -8.38
C ALA A 185 10.20 6.08 -8.92
N TRP A 186 9.46 5.31 -8.14
CA TRP A 186 8.10 4.89 -8.50
C TRP A 186 7.09 6.04 -8.52
N ALA A 187 7.19 7.02 -7.63
CA ALA A 187 6.32 8.20 -7.66
C ALA A 187 6.39 8.92 -9.02
N TRP A 188 7.57 8.90 -9.65
CA TRP A 188 7.78 9.47 -10.98
C TRP A 188 7.35 8.51 -12.12
N LEU A 189 7.80 7.26 -12.11
CA LEU A 189 7.48 6.28 -13.17
C LEU A 189 6.00 5.84 -13.17
N GLY A 190 5.42 5.71 -11.97
CA GLY A 190 4.06 5.25 -11.73
C GLY A 190 2.98 6.27 -12.13
N GLN A 191 3.35 7.42 -12.70
CA GLN A 191 2.38 8.34 -13.31
C GLN A 191 1.69 7.70 -14.52
N PHE A 192 2.36 6.77 -15.21
CA PHE A 192 1.84 6.11 -16.42
C PHE A 192 1.59 4.61 -16.25
N VAL A 193 2.17 4.00 -15.22
CA VAL A 193 2.09 2.56 -15.00
C VAL A 193 1.41 2.28 -13.66
N ASN A 194 0.35 1.46 -13.71
CA ASN A 194 -0.33 0.97 -12.51
C ASN A 194 -0.33 -0.57 -12.56
N PRO A 195 0.60 -1.23 -11.86
CA PRO A 195 0.63 -2.70 -11.77
C PRO A 195 -0.69 -3.21 -11.17
N VAL A 196 -1.12 -4.40 -11.56
CA VAL A 196 -2.32 -5.03 -10.99
C VAL A 196 -1.89 -6.17 -10.09
N CYS A 197 -2.50 -6.28 -8.90
CA CYS A 197 -2.40 -7.51 -8.13
C CYS A 197 -3.45 -8.50 -8.65
N ASN A 198 -3.00 -9.68 -9.07
CA ASN A 198 -3.86 -10.73 -9.60
C ASN A 198 -4.40 -11.67 -8.52
N ASN A 199 -3.99 -11.48 -7.25
CA ASN A 199 -4.43 -12.28 -6.12
C ASN A 199 -5.10 -11.38 -5.07
N ILE A 200 -6.41 -11.17 -5.25
CA ILE A 200 -7.24 -10.35 -4.37
C ILE A 200 -8.44 -11.17 -3.97
N ILE A 201 -8.59 -11.41 -2.68
CA ILE A 201 -9.57 -12.35 -2.13
C ILE A 201 -10.54 -11.56 -1.23
N PRO A 202 -11.85 -11.55 -1.50
CA PRO A 202 -12.83 -11.08 -0.52
C PRO A 202 -12.71 -11.91 0.76
N LEU A 203 -12.76 -11.29 1.94
CA LEU A 203 -12.69 -12.02 3.20
C LEU A 203 -13.86 -13.01 3.37
N SER A 204 -15.00 -12.73 2.73
CA SER A 204 -16.15 -13.63 2.63
C SER A 204 -15.88 -14.94 1.90
N ASP A 205 -14.85 -14.96 1.05
CA ASP A 205 -14.52 -16.10 0.18
C ASP A 205 -13.47 -17.01 0.83
N VAL A 206 -13.00 -16.68 2.04
CA VAL A 206 -12.06 -17.50 2.79
C VAL A 206 -12.77 -18.77 3.29
N ASP A 207 -12.37 -19.92 2.75
CA ASP A 207 -12.88 -21.22 3.17
C ASP A 207 -12.21 -21.68 4.47
N LEU A 208 -12.83 -21.34 5.60
CA LEU A 208 -12.33 -21.71 6.92
C LEU A 208 -12.30 -23.24 7.12
N GLN A 209 -13.18 -24.00 6.47
CA GLN A 209 -13.21 -25.46 6.61
C GLN A 209 -11.99 -26.09 5.94
N GLN A 210 -11.64 -25.63 4.74
CA GLN A 210 -10.43 -26.06 4.07
C GLN A 210 -9.18 -25.74 4.91
N TRP A 211 -9.13 -24.56 5.53
CA TRP A 211 -8.02 -24.20 6.41
C TRP A 211 -7.90 -25.08 7.67
N TYR A 212 -9.02 -25.54 8.25
CA TYR A 212 -8.95 -26.52 9.34
C TYR A 212 -8.36 -27.86 8.91
N VAL A 213 -8.62 -28.28 7.66
CA VAL A 213 -8.03 -29.51 7.09
C VAL A 213 -6.53 -29.32 6.80
N ASP A 214 -6.15 -28.21 6.19
CA ASP A 214 -4.76 -27.93 5.80
C ASP A 214 -3.87 -27.58 7.01
N GLY A 215 -4.48 -27.08 8.08
CA GLY A 215 -3.81 -26.58 9.27
C GLY A 215 -3.29 -25.15 9.09
N PHE A 216 -3.41 -24.35 10.15
CA PHE A 216 -2.89 -22.99 10.19
C PHE A 216 -2.49 -22.58 11.61
N ALA A 217 -1.67 -21.55 11.72
CA ALA A 217 -1.21 -21.03 13.00
C ALA A 217 -1.34 -19.51 13.02
N CYS A 218 -2.18 -19.02 13.92
CA CYS A 218 -2.33 -17.59 14.14
C CYS A 218 -1.40 -17.10 15.25
N GLU A 219 -0.96 -15.84 15.14
CA GLU A 219 -0.23 -15.21 16.22
C GLU A 219 -1.08 -15.19 17.51
N SER A 220 -0.46 -15.58 18.63
CA SER A 220 -1.13 -15.71 19.92
C SER A 220 -1.80 -14.41 20.40
N ARG A 221 -1.31 -13.24 19.96
CA ARG A 221 -1.87 -11.92 20.28
C ARG A 221 -3.34 -11.77 19.89
N ALA A 222 -3.80 -12.48 18.86
CA ALA A 222 -5.20 -12.45 18.48
C ALA A 222 -6.12 -13.19 19.47
N ASN A 223 -5.54 -14.02 20.35
CA ASN A 223 -6.25 -14.82 21.35
C ASN A 223 -7.48 -15.50 20.72
N LEU A 224 -7.25 -16.18 19.60
CA LEU A 224 -8.28 -16.88 18.84
C LEU A 224 -8.40 -18.29 19.41
N GLN A 225 -9.64 -18.70 19.70
CA GLN A 225 -9.93 -20.09 20.02
C GLN A 225 -10.15 -20.82 18.70
N LEU A 226 -9.18 -21.64 18.30
CA LEU A 226 -9.36 -22.55 17.17
C LEU A 226 -10.32 -23.65 17.63
N LYS A 227 -11.35 -23.92 16.82
CA LYS A 227 -12.24 -25.07 17.06
C LYS A 227 -11.51 -26.31 16.55
N ASP A 228 -11.43 -27.33 17.39
CA ASP A 228 -10.96 -28.67 17.03
C ASP A 228 -11.93 -29.35 16.04
#